data_AF-A0A382RMM2-F1
#
_entry.id   AF-A0A382RMM2-F1
#
_cell.length_a   1.000
_cell.length_b   1.000
_cell.length_c   1.000
_cell.angle_alpha   90.00
_cell.angle_beta   90.00
_cell.angle_gamma   90.00
#
_symmetry.space_group_name_H-M   'P 1'
#
loop_
_entity.id
_entity.type
_entity.pdbx_description
1 polymer ?
#
loop_
_entity_poly.entity_id
_entity_poly.type
_entity_poly.pdbx_seq_one_letter_code
_entity_poly.pdbx_strand_id
1 'polypeptide(L)'
;VRLKNIRLGSPTIREANGAEHPATPLECRIRKLTYFSPVYMDFQIYRDDIPPDTPDADLGYIAEEGVHIGNLPIMVRSARCNVHSDHIDENRKLSPQTSVEDAEHLTHLLRKAGEDPLDPGGYFIINGTERVLISMEDLAPNRVTVEKNKKYAHETEVAKIFSQRDGVRKPLNVEKRRDGMLMVKIPSAGTTAIPVVLLMRALSMENDREIFAAIAGPVDAMKYTVANLNDVKDNDEYAVETEEEAIAWLEKKFAAGQQKEYRESRIQNLLDKELLPHLGSSPEHREKKAIFLGRIVRQVLEMAITN
;
A
#
# COMPACT_ATOMS: atom_id res chain seq x y z
N VAL A 1 -14.70 9.64 -17.98
CA VAL A 1 -13.37 10.16 -18.38
C VAL A 1 -12.31 9.10 -18.07
N ARG A 2 -11.48 8.74 -19.05
CA ARG A 2 -10.37 7.80 -18.92
C ARG A 2 -9.04 8.55 -19.00
N LEU A 3 -8.14 8.28 -18.06
CA LEU A 3 -6.83 8.91 -17.96
C LEU A 3 -5.79 8.07 -18.70
N LYS A 4 -4.94 8.69 -19.52
CA LYS A 4 -3.86 8.03 -20.26
C LYS A 4 -2.57 8.85 -20.21
N ASN A 5 -1.45 8.18 -20.47
CA ASN A 5 -0.13 8.76 -20.74
C ASN A 5 0.27 9.91 -19.80
N ILE A 6 0.56 9.58 -18.54
CA ILE A 6 1.15 10.57 -17.63
C ILE A 6 2.58 10.84 -18.08
N ARG A 7 2.88 12.10 -18.37
CA ARG A 7 4.21 12.57 -18.78
C ARG A 7 4.68 13.69 -17.87
N LEU A 8 5.94 13.61 -17.48
CA LEU A 8 6.62 14.63 -16.71
C LEU A 8 7.49 15.43 -17.66
N GLY A 9 7.31 16.75 -17.69
CA GLY A 9 8.13 17.67 -18.48
C GLY A 9 9.54 17.84 -17.91
N SER A 10 10.28 18.78 -18.48
CA SER A 10 11.52 19.27 -17.87
C SER A 10 11.20 20.38 -16.87
N PRO A 11 11.99 20.56 -15.80
CA PRO A 11 11.85 21.69 -14.90
C PRO A 11 11.85 23.04 -15.61
N THR A 12 10.79 23.83 -15.44
CA THR A 12 10.61 25.15 -16.07
C THR A 12 10.12 26.19 -15.06
N ILE A 13 10.48 27.45 -15.29
CA ILE A 13 9.92 28.60 -14.61
C ILE A 13 8.99 29.30 -15.58
N ARG A 14 7.78 29.61 -15.11
CA ARG A 14 6.80 30.42 -15.84
C ARG A 14 6.74 31.81 -15.21
N GLU A 15 7.06 32.81 -16.03
CA GLU A 15 7.07 34.21 -15.65
C GLU A 15 5.65 34.81 -15.63
N ALA A 16 5.50 35.98 -14.98
CA ALA A 16 4.21 36.67 -14.86
C ALA A 16 3.59 37.06 -16.23
N ASN A 17 4.43 37.25 -17.25
CA ASN A 17 4.01 37.52 -18.63
C ASN A 17 3.62 36.24 -19.40
N GLY A 18 3.73 35.07 -18.78
CA GLY A 18 3.44 33.78 -19.38
C GLY A 18 4.59 33.15 -20.16
N ALA A 19 5.76 33.79 -20.25
CA ALA A 19 6.94 33.19 -20.85
C ALA A 19 7.47 32.04 -19.98
N GLU A 20 7.98 30.99 -20.62
CA GLU A 20 8.56 29.83 -19.95
C GLU A 20 10.02 29.65 -20.37
N HIS A 21 10.88 29.31 -19.42
CA HIS A 21 12.27 28.94 -19.70
C HIS A 21 12.73 27.79 -18.78
N PRO A 22 13.81 27.07 -19.13
CA PRO A 22 14.38 26.04 -18.29
C PRO A 22 14.76 26.59 -16.91
N ALA A 23 14.37 25.88 -15.85
CA ALA A 23 14.69 26.26 -14.49
C ALA A 23 16.08 25.75 -14.10
N THR A 24 16.89 26.57 -13.41
CA THR A 24 18.09 26.08 -12.73
C THR A 24 17.87 26.01 -11.21
N PRO A 25 18.51 25.07 -10.49
CA PRO A 25 18.37 25.01 -9.04
C PRO A 25 18.81 26.33 -8.36
N LEU A 26 19.95 26.91 -8.76
CA LEU A 26 20.44 28.21 -8.28
C LEU A 26 19.40 29.33 -8.42
N GLU A 27 18.77 29.44 -9.59
CA GLU A 27 17.76 30.45 -9.83
C GLU A 27 16.56 30.28 -8.87
N CYS A 28 16.10 29.03 -8.69
CA CYS A 28 15.01 28.76 -7.75
C CYS A 28 15.38 29.11 -6.30
N ARG A 29 16.64 28.89 -5.88
CA ARG A 29 17.13 29.31 -4.55
C ARG A 29 17.06 30.82 -4.39
N ILE A 30 17.67 31.58 -5.30
CA ILE A 30 17.81 33.05 -5.18
C ILE A 30 16.45 33.74 -5.29
N ARG A 31 15.60 33.32 -6.24
CA ARG A 31 14.31 33.95 -6.52
C ARG A 31 13.18 33.48 -5.59
N LYS A 32 13.47 32.61 -4.61
CA LYS A 32 12.47 32.01 -3.71
C LYS A 32 11.39 31.23 -4.44
N LEU A 33 11.75 30.55 -5.53
CA LEU A 33 10.84 29.72 -6.32
C LEU A 33 10.93 28.25 -5.91
N THR A 34 9.98 27.45 -6.38
CA THR A 34 10.02 25.99 -6.24
C THR A 34 10.57 25.37 -7.51
N TYR A 35 11.55 24.48 -7.38
CA TYR A 35 12.10 23.73 -8.50
C TYR A 35 11.19 22.54 -8.83
N PHE A 36 10.27 22.73 -9.77
CA PHE A 36 9.31 21.71 -10.19
C PHE A 36 9.34 21.50 -11.70
N SER A 37 8.76 20.38 -12.12
CA SER A 37 8.45 20.09 -13.51
C SER A 37 6.93 20.01 -13.70
N PRO A 38 6.38 20.50 -14.83
CA PRO A 38 4.98 20.35 -15.16
C PRO A 38 4.64 18.89 -15.48
N VAL A 39 3.50 18.43 -14.96
CA VAL A 39 2.95 17.12 -15.24
C VAL A 39 1.82 17.29 -16.24
N TYR A 40 1.88 16.55 -17.34
CA TYR A 40 0.82 16.51 -18.35
C TYR A 40 0.19 15.12 -18.41
N MET A 41 -1.09 15.08 -18.78
CA MET A 41 -1.86 13.86 -18.89
C MET A 41 -2.81 13.98 -20.08
N ASP A 42 -3.08 12.85 -20.72
CA ASP A 42 -4.06 12.77 -21.80
C ASP A 42 -5.39 12.26 -21.24
N PHE A 43 -6.49 12.88 -21.67
CA PHE A 43 -7.84 12.57 -21.24
C PHE A 43 -8.66 12.04 -22.41
N GLN A 44 -9.41 10.96 -22.19
CA GLN A 44 -10.46 10.49 -23.09
C GLN A 44 -11.81 10.69 -22.40
N ILE A 45 -12.58 11.66 -22.88
CA ILE A 45 -13.88 12.04 -22.34
C ILE A 45 -14.96 11.33 -23.16
N TYR A 46 -15.44 10.20 -22.64
CA TYR A 46 -16.57 9.46 -23.21
C TYR A 46 -17.86 10.25 -23.02
N ARG A 47 -18.68 10.36 -24.07
CA ARG A 47 -19.95 11.07 -24.05
C ARG A 47 -21.03 10.33 -24.84
N ASP A 48 -22.27 10.42 -24.37
CA ASP A 48 -23.44 9.76 -24.97
C ASP A 48 -23.88 10.38 -26.30
N ASP A 49 -23.53 11.64 -26.56
CA ASP A 49 -23.87 12.35 -27.79
C ASP A 49 -22.88 12.10 -28.94
N ILE A 50 -21.84 11.28 -28.71
CA ILE A 50 -20.83 10.96 -29.72
C ILE A 50 -20.94 9.48 -30.07
N PRO A 51 -21.19 9.14 -31.35
CA PRO A 51 -21.24 7.75 -31.77
C PRO A 51 -19.86 7.08 -31.59
N PRO A 52 -19.82 5.78 -31.26
CA PRO A 52 -18.57 5.05 -31.08
C PRO A 52 -17.81 4.88 -32.40
N ASP A 53 -16.48 5.07 -32.36
CA ASP A 53 -15.60 4.89 -33.52
C ASP A 53 -15.30 3.42 -33.84
N THR A 54 -15.58 2.50 -32.91
CA THR A 54 -15.35 1.07 -33.06
C THR A 54 -16.63 0.28 -32.76
N PRO A 55 -16.92 -0.81 -33.50
CA PRO A 55 -18.13 -1.62 -33.30
C PRO A 55 -18.29 -2.19 -31.88
N ASP A 56 -17.18 -2.36 -31.15
CA ASP A 56 -17.14 -2.94 -29.80
C ASP A 56 -17.22 -1.90 -28.66
N ALA A 57 -17.39 -0.61 -28.97
CA ALA A 57 -17.48 0.44 -27.97
C ALA A 57 -18.92 0.95 -27.82
N ASP A 58 -19.38 1.11 -26.57
CA ASP A 58 -20.73 1.60 -26.29
C ASP A 58 -20.88 3.12 -26.53
N LEU A 59 -19.78 3.88 -26.42
CA LEU A 59 -19.76 5.35 -26.46
C LEU A 59 -18.56 5.86 -27.26
N GLY A 60 -18.76 6.95 -28.02
CA GLY A 60 -17.68 7.75 -28.59
C GLY A 60 -16.97 8.60 -27.53
N TYR A 61 -15.80 9.13 -27.88
CA TYR A 61 -15.01 9.96 -26.96
C TYR A 61 -14.32 11.14 -27.63
N ILE A 62 -14.05 12.20 -26.86
CA ILE A 62 -13.15 13.29 -27.24
C ILE A 62 -11.80 13.05 -26.57
N ALA A 63 -10.72 13.13 -27.34
CA ALA A 63 -9.35 13.08 -26.82
C ALA A 63 -8.83 14.50 -26.56
N GLU A 64 -8.38 14.77 -25.35
CA GLU A 64 -7.59 15.95 -24.99
C GLU A 64 -6.19 15.50 -24.61
N GLU A 65 -5.20 15.86 -25.42
CA GLU A 65 -3.81 15.47 -25.19
C GLU A 65 -3.02 16.60 -24.51
N GLY A 66 -2.16 16.25 -23.56
CA GLY A 66 -1.18 17.17 -23.00
C GLY A 66 -1.77 18.23 -22.09
N VAL A 67 -2.84 17.89 -21.39
CA VAL A 67 -3.43 18.78 -20.39
C VAL A 67 -2.49 18.87 -19.19
N HIS A 68 -2.10 20.09 -18.81
CA HIS A 68 -1.28 20.35 -17.62
C HIS A 68 -2.12 20.12 -16.36
N ILE A 69 -1.78 19.10 -15.58
CA ILE A 69 -2.55 18.71 -14.39
C ILE A 69 -1.97 19.25 -13.08
N GLY A 70 -0.72 19.71 -13.11
CA GLY A 70 -0.03 20.20 -11.92
C GLY A 70 1.48 20.15 -12.06
N ASN A 71 2.17 20.40 -10.95
CA ASN A 71 3.63 20.48 -10.90
C ASN A 71 4.19 19.49 -9.88
N LEU A 72 5.28 18.82 -10.22
CA LEU A 72 5.98 17.88 -9.35
C LEU A 72 7.36 18.45 -8.98
N PRO A 73 7.67 18.66 -7.69
CA PRO A 73 9.01 19.05 -7.26
C PRO A 73 10.06 18.03 -7.72
N ILE A 74 11.17 18.52 -8.29
CA ILE A 74 12.24 17.68 -8.80
C ILE A 74 13.42 17.70 -7.85
N MET A 75 13.98 16.52 -7.60
CA MET A 75 15.15 16.37 -6.74
C MET A 75 16.40 16.85 -7.49
N VAL A 76 17.20 17.71 -6.85
CA VAL A 76 18.46 18.23 -7.40
C VAL A 76 19.43 17.05 -7.62
N ARG A 77 20.13 17.04 -8.76
CA ARG A 77 20.98 15.94 -9.26
C ARG A 77 20.27 14.64 -9.65
N SER A 78 18.94 14.55 -9.58
CA SER A 78 18.22 13.39 -10.10
C SER A 78 18.25 13.33 -11.64
N ALA A 79 17.92 12.17 -12.22
CA ALA A 79 17.83 11.97 -13.67
C ALA A 79 16.83 12.89 -14.40
N ARG A 80 15.99 13.63 -13.67
CA ARG A 80 15.03 14.61 -14.21
C ARG A 80 15.44 16.06 -13.98
N CYS A 81 16.58 16.29 -13.33
CA CYS A 81 17.11 17.61 -13.06
C CYS A 81 17.81 18.18 -14.32
N ASN A 82 17.61 19.47 -14.61
CA ASN A 82 18.24 20.14 -15.75
C ASN A 82 19.77 20.17 -15.66
N VAL A 83 20.34 20.08 -14.45
CA VAL A 83 21.81 20.03 -14.25
C VAL A 83 22.37 18.59 -14.16
N HIS A 84 21.56 17.60 -14.54
CA HIS A 84 22.02 16.21 -14.66
C HIS A 84 22.92 16.04 -15.89
N SER A 85 23.84 15.07 -15.88
CA SER A 85 24.78 14.80 -16.97
C SER A 85 24.11 14.53 -18.32
N ASP A 86 22.88 14.04 -18.30
CA ASP A 86 22.08 13.75 -19.50
C ASP A 86 21.43 14.99 -20.13
N HIS A 87 21.31 16.10 -19.38
CA HIS A 87 20.48 17.25 -19.77
C HIS A 87 21.22 18.59 -19.75
N ILE A 88 22.33 18.69 -19.02
CA ILE A 88 23.06 19.95 -18.83
C ILE A 88 23.79 20.42 -20.10
N ASP A 89 24.12 19.50 -21.00
CA ASP A 89 24.63 19.81 -22.34
C ASP A 89 23.51 19.54 -23.36
N GLU A 90 23.08 20.59 -24.06
CA GLU A 90 21.99 20.51 -25.04
C GLU A 90 22.36 19.65 -26.27
N ASN A 91 23.66 19.46 -26.54
CA ASN A 91 24.12 18.80 -27.76
C ASN A 91 24.31 17.29 -27.60
N ARG A 92 24.64 16.82 -26.39
CA ARG A 92 24.94 15.41 -26.13
C ARG A 92 24.77 15.05 -24.65
N LYS A 93 24.54 13.77 -24.40
CA LYS A 93 24.59 13.21 -23.04
C LYS A 93 26.02 12.96 -22.61
N LEU A 94 26.33 13.26 -21.35
CA LEU A 94 27.64 13.06 -20.77
C LEU A 94 27.67 11.79 -19.93
N SER A 95 28.75 11.01 -20.05
CA SER A 95 28.97 9.77 -19.28
C SER A 95 30.16 9.92 -18.32
N PRO A 96 30.04 10.74 -17.25
CA PRO A 96 31.16 11.08 -16.39
C PRO A 96 31.74 9.89 -15.62
N GLN A 97 31.01 8.77 -15.50
CA GLN A 97 31.50 7.55 -14.86
C GLN A 97 32.47 6.75 -15.75
N THR A 98 32.44 6.95 -17.06
CA THR A 98 33.24 6.18 -18.02
C THR A 98 34.27 7.02 -18.77
N SER A 99 33.98 8.31 -19.00
CA SER A 99 34.88 9.24 -19.71
C SER A 99 35.36 10.36 -18.78
N VAL A 100 36.68 10.51 -18.68
CA VAL A 100 37.33 11.59 -17.92
C VAL A 100 37.03 12.95 -18.54
N GLU A 101 37.01 13.04 -19.86
CA GLU A 101 36.67 14.27 -20.60
C GLU A 101 35.23 14.71 -20.29
N ASP A 102 34.28 13.77 -20.28
CA ASP A 102 32.89 14.08 -19.94
C ASP A 102 32.73 14.51 -18.47
N ALA A 103 33.53 13.94 -17.56
CA ALA A 103 33.55 14.34 -16.15
C ALA A 103 34.09 15.77 -15.96
N GLU A 104 35.17 16.13 -16.66
CA GLU A 104 35.73 17.49 -16.66
C GLU A 104 34.76 18.48 -17.31
N HIS A 105 34.12 18.11 -18.42
CA HIS A 105 33.13 18.93 -19.11
C HIS A 105 31.89 19.17 -18.26
N LEU A 106 31.37 18.13 -17.60
CA LEU A 106 30.28 18.26 -16.63
C LEU A 106 30.64 19.23 -15.51
N THR A 107 31.84 19.09 -14.95
CA THR A 107 32.35 19.99 -13.89
C THR A 107 32.37 21.44 -14.36
N HIS A 108 32.80 21.69 -15.60
CA HIS A 108 32.79 23.02 -16.19
C HIS A 108 31.37 23.58 -16.38
N LEU A 109 30.45 22.78 -16.92
CA LEU A 109 29.06 23.18 -17.14
C LEU A 109 28.32 23.49 -15.83
N LEU A 110 28.59 22.73 -14.77
CA LEU A 110 28.02 22.98 -13.44
C LEU A 110 28.47 24.31 -12.87
N ARG A 111 29.76 24.61 -12.95
CA ARG A 111 30.30 25.91 -12.53
C ARG A 111 29.69 27.06 -13.36
N LYS A 112 29.48 26.85 -14.65
CA LYS A 112 28.82 27.82 -15.55
C LYS A 112 27.35 28.04 -15.15
N ALA A 113 26.66 27.00 -14.72
CA ALA A 113 25.30 27.08 -14.17
C ALA A 113 25.26 27.64 -12.73
N GLY A 114 26.43 27.89 -12.12
CA GLY A 114 26.57 28.41 -10.75
C GLY A 114 26.28 27.36 -9.66
N GLU A 115 26.35 26.08 -9.99
CA GLU A 115 26.29 24.97 -9.04
C GLU A 115 27.71 24.50 -8.65
N ASP A 116 27.85 23.97 -7.44
CA ASP A 116 29.09 23.32 -7.00
C ASP A 116 29.18 21.90 -7.59
N PRO A 117 30.25 21.53 -8.31
CA PRO A 117 30.48 20.15 -8.75
C PRO A 117 30.51 19.11 -7.62
N LEU A 118 30.82 19.52 -6.39
CA LEU A 118 30.85 18.64 -5.22
C LEU A 118 29.50 18.52 -4.50
N ASP A 119 28.47 19.24 -4.94
CA ASP A 119 27.13 19.10 -4.38
C ASP A 119 26.56 17.70 -4.68
N PRO A 120 26.28 16.87 -3.65
CA PRO A 120 25.73 15.53 -3.83
C PRO A 120 24.29 15.52 -4.35
N GLY A 121 23.54 16.62 -4.20
CA GLY A 121 22.10 16.65 -4.47
C GLY A 121 21.28 15.80 -3.50
N GLY A 122 20.14 15.28 -3.96
CA GLY A 122 19.27 14.43 -3.13
C GLY A 122 18.21 15.18 -2.31
N TYR A 123 18.09 16.49 -2.51
CA TYR A 123 17.11 17.36 -1.85
C TYR A 123 16.25 18.09 -2.89
N PHE A 124 15.19 18.76 -2.42
CA PHE A 124 14.25 19.54 -3.21
C PHE A 124 14.38 21.02 -2.85
N ILE A 125 14.15 21.92 -3.80
CA ILE A 125 14.08 23.36 -3.54
C ILE A 125 12.61 23.77 -3.57
N ILE A 126 12.06 24.13 -2.42
CA ILE A 126 10.67 24.55 -2.26
C ILE A 126 10.66 25.99 -1.74
N ASN A 127 10.09 26.91 -2.51
CA ASN A 127 10.02 28.35 -2.18
C ASN A 127 11.39 28.94 -1.78
N GLY A 128 12.45 28.56 -2.51
CA GLY A 128 13.84 28.94 -2.23
C GLY A 128 14.52 28.22 -1.07
N THR A 129 13.80 27.38 -0.33
CA THR A 129 14.36 26.61 0.79
C THR A 129 14.67 25.18 0.37
N GLU A 130 15.85 24.70 0.74
CA GLU A 130 16.25 23.31 0.51
C GLU A 130 15.57 22.40 1.54
N ARG A 131 14.93 21.34 1.05
CA ARG A 131 14.19 20.38 1.84
C ARG A 131 14.61 18.98 1.46
N VAL A 132 15.01 18.19 2.44
CA VAL A 132 15.39 16.78 2.26
C VAL A 132 14.33 15.88 2.86
N LEU A 133 14.04 14.77 2.18
CA LEU A 133 13.22 13.71 2.75
C LEU A 133 14.13 12.79 3.56
N ILE A 134 13.91 12.73 4.86
CA ILE A 134 14.64 11.83 5.74
C ILE A 134 14.02 10.44 5.60
N SER A 135 14.84 9.44 5.28
CA SER A 135 14.41 8.05 5.24
C SER A 135 13.90 7.62 6.62
N MET A 136 12.66 7.12 6.67
CA MET A 136 12.10 6.53 7.87
C MET A 136 12.31 5.03 7.87
N GLU A 137 12.73 4.50 9.02
CA GLU A 137 12.73 3.06 9.25
C GLU A 137 11.30 2.63 9.65
N ASP A 138 10.76 1.64 8.97
CA ASP A 138 9.47 1.04 9.28
C ASP A 138 9.62 -0.48 9.36
N LEU A 139 8.73 -1.11 10.11
CA LEU A 139 8.68 -2.57 10.19
C LEU A 139 8.36 -3.15 8.80
N ALA A 140 9.06 -4.22 8.46
CA ALA A 140 8.91 -4.88 7.17
C ALA A 140 7.42 -5.21 6.90
N PRO A 141 6.80 -4.64 5.84
CA PRO A 141 5.42 -4.94 5.51
C PRO A 141 5.28 -6.39 5.04
N ASN A 142 4.06 -6.93 5.12
CA ASN A 142 3.71 -8.28 4.70
C ASN A 142 4.51 -9.40 5.38
N ARG A 143 5.14 -9.09 6.53
CA ARG A 143 5.86 -10.03 7.37
C ARG A 143 5.13 -10.17 8.70
N VAL A 144 4.99 -11.41 9.16
CA VAL A 144 4.40 -11.72 10.47
C VAL A 144 5.49 -11.55 11.53
N THR A 145 5.19 -10.71 12.51
CA THR A 145 6.05 -10.48 13.68
C THR A 145 5.31 -11.00 14.91
N VAL A 146 5.90 -11.97 15.61
CA VAL A 146 5.31 -12.53 16.83
C VAL A 146 6.02 -11.94 18.05
N GLU A 147 5.25 -11.48 19.02
CA GLU A 147 5.71 -10.81 20.23
C GLU A 147 5.02 -11.45 21.45
N LYS A 148 5.73 -11.51 22.58
CA LYS A 148 5.14 -11.76 23.88
C LYS A 148 4.80 -10.43 24.52
N ASN A 149 3.50 -10.15 24.65
CA ASN A 149 3.05 -8.95 25.33
C ASN A 149 2.95 -9.23 26.83
N LYS A 150 3.81 -8.60 27.62
CA LYS A 150 3.74 -8.65 29.09
C LYS A 150 2.93 -7.46 29.59
N LYS A 151 1.67 -7.69 29.96
CA LYS A 151 0.85 -6.69 30.67
C LYS A 151 0.70 -7.14 32.12
N TYR A 152 1.30 -6.39 33.03
CA TYR A 152 1.39 -6.73 34.46
C TYR A 152 2.01 -8.12 34.68
N ALA A 153 1.37 -8.99 35.46
CA ALA A 153 1.85 -10.35 35.76
C ALA A 153 1.54 -11.38 34.66
N HIS A 154 1.08 -10.95 33.48
CA HIS A 154 0.55 -11.85 32.47
C HIS A 154 1.26 -11.69 31.12
N GLU A 155 1.61 -12.82 30.53
CA GLU A 155 2.15 -12.92 29.18
C GLU A 155 1.06 -13.43 28.24
N THR A 156 0.87 -12.74 27.12
CA THR A 156 0.02 -13.19 26.01
C THR A 156 0.81 -13.15 24.72
N GLU A 157 0.76 -14.22 23.94
CA GLU A 157 1.40 -14.29 22.63
C GLU A 157 0.53 -13.56 21.58
N VAL A 158 1.14 -12.63 20.85
CA VAL A 158 0.46 -11.83 19.82
C VAL A 158 1.31 -11.81 18.56
N ALA A 159 0.70 -12.15 17.43
CA ALA A 159 1.25 -11.86 16.12
C ALA A 159 0.67 -10.57 15.56
N LYS A 160 1.53 -9.72 15.02
CA LYS A 160 1.18 -8.51 14.31
C LYS A 160 1.67 -8.61 12.87
N ILE A 161 0.82 -8.19 11.94
CA ILE A 161 1.21 -8.04 10.54
C ILE A 161 0.67 -6.72 10.00
N PHE A 162 1.51 -6.03 9.25
CA PHE A 162 1.10 -4.88 8.44
C PHE A 162 0.96 -5.33 7.00
N SER A 163 -0.28 -5.58 6.58
CA SER A 163 -0.57 -5.93 5.18
C SER A 163 -0.57 -4.67 4.33
N GLN A 164 0.34 -4.56 3.37
CA GLN A 164 0.48 -3.41 2.49
C GLN A 164 0.34 -3.80 1.02
N ARG A 165 -0.50 -3.06 0.30
CA ARG A 165 -0.68 -3.16 -1.16
C ARG A 165 -1.13 -1.81 -1.71
N ASP A 166 -0.61 -1.41 -2.87
CA ASP A 166 -1.05 -0.20 -3.60
C ASP A 166 -1.11 1.07 -2.72
N GLY A 167 -0.14 1.23 -1.81
CA GLY A 167 -0.06 2.35 -0.87
C GLY A 167 -0.98 2.26 0.36
N VAL A 168 -1.91 1.30 0.40
CA VAL A 168 -2.79 1.05 1.55
C VAL A 168 -2.13 0.09 2.52
N ARG A 169 -2.04 0.49 3.80
CA ARG A 169 -1.52 -0.32 4.90
C ARG A 169 -2.64 -0.68 5.88
N LYS A 170 -2.86 -1.97 6.12
CA LYS A 170 -3.87 -2.48 7.05
C LYS A 170 -3.20 -3.37 8.11
N PRO A 171 -3.27 -3.00 9.41
CA PRO A 171 -2.78 -3.85 10.48
C PRO A 171 -3.74 -5.02 10.73
N LEU A 172 -3.19 -6.15 11.14
CA LEU A 172 -3.94 -7.29 11.64
C LEU A 172 -3.21 -7.82 12.87
N ASN A 173 -3.95 -8.05 13.95
CA ASN A 173 -3.40 -8.63 15.17
C ASN A 173 -4.08 -9.97 15.43
N VAL A 174 -3.30 -11.00 15.74
CA VAL A 174 -3.80 -12.31 16.15
C VAL A 174 -3.25 -12.58 17.54
N GLU A 175 -4.12 -12.76 18.52
CA GLU A 175 -3.76 -13.00 19.92
C GLU A 175 -4.21 -14.38 20.37
N LYS A 176 -3.37 -15.06 21.14
CA LYS A 176 -3.80 -16.19 21.97
C LYS A 176 -4.20 -15.65 23.34
N ARG A 177 -5.47 -15.80 23.67
CA ARG A 177 -6.01 -15.43 24.98
C ARG A 177 -5.68 -16.49 26.03
N ARG A 178 -5.98 -16.17 27.30
CA ARG A 178 -5.63 -17.01 28.47
C ARG A 178 -6.43 -18.32 28.52
N ASP A 179 -7.67 -18.26 28.08
CA ASP A 179 -8.56 -19.40 27.85
C ASP A 179 -8.05 -20.35 26.74
N GLY A 180 -7.00 -19.96 26.00
CA GLY A 180 -6.48 -20.70 24.86
C GLY A 180 -7.18 -20.35 23.54
N MET A 181 -8.11 -19.39 23.56
CA MET A 181 -8.84 -18.94 22.38
C MET A 181 -7.95 -18.07 21.49
N LEU A 182 -8.03 -18.33 20.19
CA LEU A 182 -7.28 -17.65 19.16
C LEU A 182 -8.18 -16.60 18.52
N MET A 183 -7.82 -15.34 18.71
CA MET A 183 -8.66 -14.22 18.33
C MET A 183 -7.94 -13.29 17.36
N VAL A 184 -8.65 -12.88 16.33
CA VAL A 184 -8.22 -11.91 15.33
C VAL A 184 -8.84 -10.57 15.62
N LYS A 185 -8.04 -9.53 15.60
CA LYS A 185 -8.50 -8.14 15.63
C LYS A 185 -8.09 -7.45 14.35
N ILE A 186 -9.07 -6.91 13.64
CA ILE A 186 -8.91 -6.10 12.43
C ILE A 186 -9.18 -4.64 12.83
N PRO A 187 -8.16 -3.84 13.20
CA PRO A 187 -8.37 -2.49 13.74
C PRO A 187 -9.10 -1.56 12.78
N SER A 188 -8.99 -1.78 11.46
CA SER A 188 -9.68 -0.98 10.46
C SER A 188 -11.17 -1.30 10.32
N ALA A 189 -11.62 -2.46 10.82
CA ALA A 189 -13.00 -2.92 10.75
C ALA A 189 -13.82 -2.58 12.00
N GLY A 190 -13.16 -2.58 13.16
CA GLY A 190 -13.78 -2.34 14.45
C GLY A 190 -12.93 -2.78 15.62
N THR A 191 -13.49 -2.65 16.83
CA THR A 191 -12.81 -3.01 18.08
C THR A 191 -13.02 -4.47 18.49
N THR A 192 -14.10 -5.08 18.00
CA THR A 192 -14.50 -6.46 18.30
C THR A 192 -13.47 -7.46 17.77
N ALA A 193 -13.06 -8.39 18.63
CA ALA A 193 -12.21 -9.50 18.24
C ALA A 193 -13.07 -10.66 17.70
N ILE A 194 -12.55 -11.37 16.70
CA ILE A 194 -13.23 -12.44 15.98
C ILE A 194 -12.46 -13.75 16.21
N PRO A 195 -13.09 -14.86 16.60
CA PRO A 195 -12.42 -16.15 16.65
C PRO A 195 -11.80 -16.52 15.31
N VAL A 196 -10.56 -17.04 15.29
CA VAL A 196 -9.88 -17.36 14.03
C VAL A 196 -10.66 -18.37 13.21
N VAL A 197 -11.17 -19.43 13.85
CA VAL A 197 -11.94 -20.49 13.17
C VAL A 197 -13.18 -19.91 12.48
N LEU A 198 -13.92 -19.01 13.16
CA LEU A 198 -15.06 -18.31 12.59
C LEU A 198 -14.66 -17.48 11.37
N LEU A 199 -13.56 -16.73 11.47
CA LEU A 199 -13.06 -15.94 10.33
C LEU A 199 -12.59 -16.82 9.17
N MET A 200 -11.99 -17.99 9.43
CA MET A 200 -11.60 -18.93 8.38
C MET A 200 -12.81 -19.54 7.66
N ARG A 201 -13.89 -19.87 8.39
CA ARG A 201 -15.16 -20.29 7.78
C ARG A 201 -15.77 -19.20 6.91
N ALA A 202 -15.75 -17.94 7.37
CA ALA A 202 -16.20 -16.79 6.58
C ALA A 202 -15.36 -16.52 5.31
N LEU A 203 -14.16 -17.12 5.20
CA LEU A 203 -13.30 -17.07 4.03
C LEU A 203 -13.45 -18.33 3.13
N SER A 204 -14.56 -19.05 3.30
CA SER A 204 -14.93 -20.24 2.52
C SER A 204 -14.06 -21.48 2.81
N MET A 205 -13.46 -21.59 4.00
CA MET A 205 -12.90 -22.85 4.51
C MET A 205 -13.92 -23.54 5.42
N GLU A 206 -14.82 -24.35 4.85
CA GLU A 206 -15.91 -24.99 5.61
C GLU A 206 -15.45 -26.25 6.37
N ASN A 207 -14.52 -27.02 5.79
CA ASN A 207 -14.13 -28.30 6.34
C ASN A 207 -13.17 -28.13 7.52
N ASP A 208 -13.56 -28.63 8.70
CA ASP A 208 -12.72 -28.61 9.90
C ASP A 208 -11.35 -29.24 9.69
N ARG A 209 -11.24 -30.26 8.82
CA ARG A 209 -9.95 -30.87 8.46
C ARG A 209 -9.03 -29.90 7.74
N GLU A 210 -9.56 -29.03 6.90
CA GLU A 210 -8.79 -28.04 6.16
C GLU A 210 -8.36 -26.89 7.07
N ILE A 211 -9.26 -26.41 7.93
CA ILE A 211 -8.94 -25.42 8.97
C ILE A 211 -7.82 -25.96 9.87
N PHE A 212 -7.95 -27.20 10.32
CA PHE A 212 -6.94 -27.87 11.13
C PHE A 212 -5.61 -27.99 10.39
N ALA A 213 -5.62 -28.43 9.12
CA ALA A 213 -4.42 -28.56 8.30
C ALA A 213 -3.72 -27.21 8.02
N ALA A 214 -4.48 -26.13 7.85
CA ALA A 214 -3.94 -24.79 7.63
C ALA A 214 -3.26 -24.21 8.87
N ILE A 215 -3.78 -24.52 10.07
CA ILE A 215 -3.18 -24.12 11.36
C ILE A 215 -2.08 -25.11 11.80
N ALA A 216 -2.07 -26.33 11.26
CA ALA A 216 -1.27 -27.45 11.75
C ALA A 216 0.20 -27.08 11.98
N GLY A 217 0.65 -27.33 13.20
CA GLY A 217 2.01 -27.10 13.68
C GLY A 217 2.49 -28.29 14.52
N PRO A 218 3.35 -28.04 15.53
CA PRO A 218 3.81 -29.08 16.46
C PRO A 218 2.64 -29.82 17.11
N VAL A 219 2.84 -31.10 17.49
CA VAL A 219 1.79 -31.95 18.09
C VAL A 219 1.15 -31.29 19.32
N ASP A 220 1.94 -30.59 20.12
CA ASP A 220 1.46 -29.88 21.31
C ASP A 220 0.55 -28.69 21.00
N ALA A 221 0.62 -28.13 19.78
CA ALA A 221 -0.24 -27.05 19.32
C ALA A 221 -1.64 -27.53 18.93
N MET A 222 -1.74 -28.79 18.50
CA MET A 222 -2.98 -29.36 17.97
C MET A 222 -4.12 -29.31 18.99
N LYS A 223 -3.81 -29.44 20.30
CA LYS A 223 -4.80 -29.33 21.38
C LYS A 223 -5.54 -27.98 21.37
N TYR A 224 -4.83 -26.88 21.08
CA TYR A 224 -5.43 -25.54 21.00
C TYR A 224 -6.31 -25.41 19.77
N THR A 225 -5.86 -25.93 18.63
CA THR A 225 -6.65 -25.91 17.39
C THR A 225 -7.95 -26.67 17.55
N VAL A 226 -7.92 -27.89 18.12
CA VAL A 226 -9.12 -28.70 18.38
C VAL A 226 -10.04 -28.02 19.38
N ALA A 227 -9.49 -27.45 20.46
CA ALA A 227 -10.29 -26.71 21.44
C ALA A 227 -11.02 -25.51 20.81
N ASN A 228 -10.35 -24.74 19.94
CA ASN A 228 -10.96 -23.60 19.26
C ASN A 228 -12.04 -24.03 18.24
N LEU A 229 -11.86 -25.17 17.55
CA LEU A 229 -12.86 -25.72 16.63
C LEU A 229 -14.15 -26.08 17.38
N ASN A 230 -14.02 -26.75 18.53
CA ASN A 230 -15.16 -27.14 19.35
C ASN A 230 -15.81 -25.92 20.02
N ASP A 231 -15.03 -24.98 20.56
CA ASP A 231 -15.59 -23.80 21.24
C ASP A 231 -16.42 -22.92 20.31
N VAL A 232 -15.98 -22.69 19.06
CA VAL A 232 -16.77 -21.90 18.09
C VAL A 232 -18.12 -22.55 17.77
N LYS A 233 -18.21 -23.89 17.87
CA LYS A 233 -19.43 -24.65 17.65
C LYS A 233 -20.33 -24.70 18.91
N ASP A 234 -19.74 -25.00 20.06
CA ASP A 234 -20.47 -25.27 21.31
C ASP A 234 -20.82 -24.00 22.11
N ASN A 235 -20.17 -22.87 21.83
CA ASN A 235 -20.38 -21.60 22.54
C ASN A 235 -21.59 -20.85 21.99
N ASP A 236 -22.61 -20.62 22.85
CA ASP A 236 -23.85 -19.91 22.52
C ASP A 236 -23.62 -18.49 21.93
N GLU A 237 -22.48 -17.84 22.19
CA GLU A 237 -22.17 -16.52 21.60
C GLU A 237 -21.82 -16.63 20.10
N TYR A 238 -21.16 -17.71 19.71
CA TYR A 238 -20.72 -17.94 18.33
C TYR A 238 -21.73 -18.83 17.61
N ALA A 239 -21.90 -20.08 18.07
CA ALA A 239 -22.80 -21.09 17.52
C ALA A 239 -22.76 -21.14 15.98
N VAL A 240 -21.54 -21.19 15.44
CA VAL A 240 -21.28 -21.18 14.00
C VAL A 240 -20.74 -22.54 13.58
N GLU A 241 -21.32 -23.13 12.54
CA GLU A 241 -20.81 -24.32 11.84
C GLU A 241 -20.57 -24.07 10.35
N THR A 242 -21.40 -23.24 9.73
CA THR A 242 -21.38 -23.00 8.27
C THR A 242 -20.78 -21.64 7.89
N GLU A 243 -20.42 -21.46 6.61
CA GLU A 243 -19.99 -20.16 6.09
C GLU A 243 -21.08 -19.09 6.23
N GLU A 244 -22.34 -19.45 5.94
CA GLU A 244 -23.48 -18.52 6.03
C GLU A 244 -23.68 -18.01 7.47
N GLU A 245 -23.58 -18.89 8.46
CA GLU A 245 -23.65 -18.53 9.89
C GLU A 245 -22.47 -17.64 10.30
N ALA A 246 -21.27 -17.90 9.79
CA ALA A 246 -20.09 -17.08 10.07
C ALA A 246 -20.27 -15.66 9.54
N ILE A 247 -20.76 -15.52 8.30
CA ILE A 247 -21.07 -14.22 7.68
C ILE A 247 -22.19 -13.51 8.46
N ALA A 248 -23.26 -14.21 8.82
CA ALA A 248 -24.37 -13.64 9.59
C ALA A 248 -23.92 -13.12 10.97
N TRP A 249 -22.99 -13.83 11.63
CA TRP A 249 -22.39 -13.38 12.88
C TRP A 249 -21.58 -12.09 12.68
N LEU A 250 -20.77 -12.02 11.63
CA LEU A 250 -20.00 -10.83 11.27
C LEU A 250 -20.93 -9.64 10.97
N GLU A 251 -22.01 -9.84 10.21
CA GLU A 251 -23.00 -8.80 9.94
C GLU A 251 -23.63 -8.26 11.22
N LYS A 252 -24.03 -9.15 12.13
CA LYS A 252 -24.66 -8.78 13.40
C LYS A 252 -23.72 -7.97 14.29
N LYS A 253 -22.41 -8.28 14.30
CA LYS A 253 -21.44 -7.60 15.17
C LYS A 253 -20.87 -6.32 14.55
N PHE A 254 -20.59 -6.29 13.25
CA PHE A 254 -19.93 -5.16 12.60
C PHE A 254 -20.89 -4.19 11.93
N ALA A 255 -22.08 -4.64 11.52
CA ALA A 255 -23.03 -3.84 10.75
C ALA A 255 -24.44 -3.78 11.38
N ALA A 256 -24.51 -3.89 12.71
CA ALA A 256 -25.77 -3.79 13.46
C ALA A 256 -26.56 -2.50 13.11
N GLY A 257 -27.88 -2.63 12.93
CA GLY A 257 -28.79 -1.51 12.67
C GLY A 257 -28.81 -1.00 11.22
N GLN A 258 -28.06 -1.63 10.31
CA GLN A 258 -28.07 -1.28 8.88
C GLN A 258 -29.00 -2.19 8.06
N GLN A 259 -29.43 -1.70 6.90
CA GLN A 259 -30.20 -2.50 5.94
C GLN A 259 -29.41 -3.71 5.45
N LYS A 260 -30.11 -4.81 5.12
CA LYS A 260 -29.50 -6.11 4.77
C LYS A 260 -28.46 -6.00 3.66
N GLU A 261 -28.78 -5.32 2.55
CA GLU A 261 -27.87 -5.14 1.41
C GLU A 261 -26.58 -4.39 1.81
N TYR A 262 -26.69 -3.37 2.66
CA TYR A 262 -25.53 -2.65 3.17
C TYR A 262 -24.69 -3.49 4.13
N ARG A 263 -25.31 -4.37 4.93
CA ARG A 263 -24.61 -5.30 5.81
C ARG A 263 -23.76 -6.28 5.00
N GLU A 264 -24.37 -6.93 4.00
CA GLU A 264 -23.68 -7.88 3.11
C GLU A 264 -22.50 -7.22 2.39
N SER A 265 -22.74 -6.07 1.76
CA SER A 265 -21.69 -5.30 1.06
C SER A 265 -20.54 -4.89 1.99
N ARG A 266 -20.86 -4.50 3.23
CA ARG A 266 -19.85 -4.13 4.23
C ARG A 266 -18.99 -5.31 4.66
N ILE A 267 -19.59 -6.50 4.85
CA ILE A 267 -18.83 -7.71 5.22
C ILE A 267 -17.99 -8.21 4.04
N GLN A 268 -18.50 -8.16 2.81
CA GLN A 268 -17.70 -8.46 1.63
C GLN A 268 -16.49 -7.51 1.53
N ASN A 269 -16.70 -6.21 1.72
CA ASN A 269 -15.62 -5.22 1.74
C ASN A 269 -14.59 -5.51 2.85
N LEU A 270 -15.05 -5.92 4.03
CA LEU A 270 -14.20 -6.32 5.15
C LEU A 270 -13.29 -7.51 4.78
N LEU A 271 -13.86 -8.59 4.24
CA LEU A 271 -13.12 -9.79 3.88
C LEU A 271 -12.18 -9.55 2.68
N ASP A 272 -12.59 -8.73 1.73
CA ASP A 272 -11.89 -8.56 0.46
C ASP A 272 -10.87 -7.41 0.50
N LYS A 273 -11.22 -6.23 1.02
CA LYS A 273 -10.37 -5.03 0.96
C LYS A 273 -9.65 -4.72 2.27
N GLU A 274 -10.25 -5.03 3.41
CA GLU A 274 -9.67 -4.71 4.72
C GLU A 274 -8.77 -5.82 5.26
N LEU A 275 -9.18 -7.09 5.11
CA LEU A 275 -8.40 -8.23 5.55
C LEU A 275 -7.30 -8.58 4.54
N LEU A 276 -6.04 -8.51 4.98
CA LEU A 276 -4.85 -8.94 4.23
C LEU A 276 -4.83 -8.53 2.74
N PRO A 277 -5.00 -7.23 2.39
CA PRO A 277 -5.06 -6.78 1.00
C PRO A 277 -3.84 -7.18 0.14
N HIS A 278 -2.67 -7.42 0.75
CA HIS A 278 -1.47 -7.87 0.04
C HIS A 278 -1.62 -9.21 -0.69
N LEU A 279 -2.59 -10.05 -0.29
CA LEU A 279 -2.87 -11.33 -0.95
C LEU A 279 -3.90 -11.21 -2.07
N GLY A 280 -4.67 -10.13 -2.11
CA GLY A 280 -5.82 -10.03 -3.00
C GLY A 280 -6.93 -9.13 -2.47
N SER A 281 -7.68 -8.53 -3.39
CA SER A 281 -8.91 -7.77 -3.09
C SER A 281 -10.16 -8.32 -3.76
N SER A 282 -10.05 -9.49 -4.40
CA SER A 282 -11.15 -10.18 -5.08
C SER A 282 -11.61 -11.38 -4.24
N PRO A 283 -12.87 -11.82 -4.37
CA PRO A 283 -13.40 -12.99 -3.66
C PRO A 283 -12.60 -14.27 -3.90
N GLU A 284 -12.02 -14.45 -5.09
CA GLU A 284 -11.18 -15.60 -5.48
C GLU A 284 -9.92 -15.76 -4.61
N HIS A 285 -9.54 -14.73 -3.84
CA HIS A 285 -8.36 -14.75 -3.00
C HIS A 285 -8.67 -15.05 -1.53
N ARG A 286 -9.93 -15.28 -1.16
CA ARG A 286 -10.35 -15.56 0.22
C ARG A 286 -9.69 -16.81 0.80
N GLU A 287 -9.65 -17.90 0.03
CA GLU A 287 -8.98 -19.14 0.43
C GLU A 287 -7.49 -18.92 0.73
N LYS A 288 -6.79 -18.15 -0.13
CA LYS A 288 -5.38 -17.79 0.10
C LYS A 288 -5.19 -17.00 1.40
N LYS A 289 -6.12 -16.09 1.71
CA LYS A 289 -6.10 -15.34 2.98
C LYS A 289 -6.34 -16.26 4.18
N ALA A 290 -7.23 -17.24 4.06
CA ALA A 290 -7.53 -18.20 5.12
C ALA A 290 -6.31 -19.09 5.42
N ILE A 291 -5.63 -19.60 4.39
CA ILE A 291 -4.38 -20.37 4.55
C ILE A 291 -3.29 -19.51 5.20
N PHE A 292 -3.15 -18.25 4.78
CA PHE A 292 -2.17 -17.33 5.37
C PHE A 292 -2.52 -16.98 6.82
N LEU A 293 -3.80 -16.84 7.16
CA LEU A 293 -4.26 -16.66 8.54
C LEU A 293 -3.90 -17.88 9.40
N GLY A 294 -4.08 -19.09 8.88
CA GLY A 294 -3.62 -20.32 9.52
C GLY A 294 -2.12 -20.32 9.81
N ARG A 295 -1.30 -19.86 8.85
CA ARG A 295 0.14 -19.66 9.05
C ARG A 295 0.46 -18.65 10.17
N ILE A 296 -0.27 -17.54 10.26
CA ILE A 296 -0.09 -16.55 11.35
C ILE A 296 -0.35 -17.22 12.70
N VAL A 297 -1.48 -17.91 12.82
CA VAL A 297 -1.85 -18.64 14.06
C VAL A 297 -0.79 -19.66 14.43
N ARG A 298 -0.29 -20.42 13.45
CA ARG A 298 0.75 -21.42 13.69
C ARG A 298 1.98 -20.80 14.36
N GLN A 299 2.42 -19.64 13.91
CA GLN A 299 3.57 -18.94 14.51
C GLN A 299 3.28 -18.44 15.93
N VAL A 300 2.04 -18.02 16.23
CA VAL A 300 1.62 -17.68 17.60
C VAL A 300 1.68 -18.92 18.51
N LEU A 301 1.17 -20.06 18.03
CA LEU A 301 1.16 -21.31 18.78
C LEU A 301 2.57 -21.88 18.98
N GLU A 302 3.44 -21.83 17.96
CA GLU A 302 4.85 -22.21 18.05
C GLU A 302 5.55 -21.40 19.15
N MET A 303 5.32 -20.08 19.21
CA MET A 303 5.89 -19.24 20.27
C MET A 303 5.35 -19.56 21.66
N ALA A 304 4.09 -19.96 21.76
CA ALA A 304 3.46 -20.34 23.03
C ALA A 304 4.00 -21.67 23.58
N ILE A 305 4.43 -22.58 22.71
CA ILE A 305 4.89 -23.94 23.08
C ILE A 305 6.40 -24.00 23.30
N THR A 306 7.19 -23.18 22.59
CA THR A 306 8.66 -23.17 22.70
C THR A 306 9.14 -22.47 23.99
N ASN A 307 8.39 -22.62 25.08
CA ASN A 307 8.67 -22.12 26.43
C ASN A 307 9.06 -23.29 27.34
#